data_AF-A0A1D6MRN6-F1
#
_entry.id   AF-A0A1D6MRN6-F1
#
_cell.length_a   1.000
_cell.length_b   1.000
_cell.length_c   1.000
_cell.angle_alpha   90.00
_cell.angle_beta   90.00
_cell.angle_gamma   90.00
#
_symmetry.space_group_name_H-M   'P 1'
#
loop_
_entity.id
_entity.type
_entity.pdbx_description
1 polymer ?
#
loop_
_entity_poly.entity_id
_entity_poly.type
_entity_poly.pdbx_seq_one_letter_code
_entity_poly.pdbx_strand_id
1 'polypeptide(L)'
;MEDLYSIHPGISRVVGGAASEASVAGAGAGGPSPSDLTELMKAQIASHPRYPSLLSAYIECRKVGAHPHVTSLLEEVSRERRPDAGAGEIGVDPELDEFMDAYCRVLVRYKEELTRPFDEAASFLSSIQAQLSDLCSGGSSPAATATHSGEERK
;
A
#
# COMPACT_ATOMS: atom_id res chain seq x y z
N MET A 1 5.55 4.29 25.05
CA MET A 1 5.68 4.02 23.59
C MET A 1 5.58 5.35 22.88
N GLU A 2 6.51 6.26 23.17
CA GLU A 2 6.53 7.65 22.70
C GLU A 2 7.99 8.12 22.69
N ASP A 3 8.87 7.48 21.90
CA ASP A 3 10.28 7.88 21.81
C ASP A 3 10.89 7.45 20.45
N LEU A 4 10.25 7.85 19.33
CA LEU A 4 10.83 7.64 17.99
C LEU A 4 10.95 8.94 17.15
N TYR A 5 10.83 10.09 17.80
CA TYR A 5 11.14 11.41 17.22
C TYR A 5 12.38 12.03 17.88
N SER A 6 13.41 11.22 18.10
CA SER A 6 14.73 11.70 18.49
C SER A 6 15.40 12.42 17.32
N ILE A 7 15.28 13.74 17.37
CA ILE A 7 16.07 14.74 16.65
C ILE A 7 17.55 14.39 16.82
N HIS A 8 18.26 14.13 15.72
CA HIS A 8 19.71 13.97 15.75
C HIS A 8 20.37 15.34 15.96
N PRO A 9 21.15 15.55 17.04
CA PRO A 9 21.88 16.80 17.27
C PRO A 9 23.29 16.68 16.68
N GLY A 10 23.67 17.61 15.81
CA GLY A 10 25.06 17.80 15.44
C GLY A 10 25.27 18.48 14.10
N ILE A 11 25.35 19.82 14.10
CA ILE A 11 26.52 20.61 13.66
C ILE A 11 26.15 22.11 13.73
N SER A 12 26.99 22.83 14.47
CA SER A 12 26.98 24.21 14.97
C SER A 12 26.09 25.29 14.31
N ARG A 13 25.23 25.90 15.14
CA ARG A 13 24.88 27.33 15.01
C ARG A 13 26.04 28.17 15.53
N VAL A 14 26.86 28.71 14.62
CA VAL A 14 27.55 29.98 14.88
C VAL A 14 26.59 31.08 14.46
N VAL A 15 26.08 31.86 15.41
CA VAL A 15 25.43 33.14 15.12
C VAL A 15 26.42 34.23 15.51
N GLY A 16 27.00 34.84 14.50
CA GLY A 16 27.85 36.00 14.63
C GLY A 16 27.86 36.75 13.31
N GLY A 17 27.65 38.05 13.39
CA GLY A 17 28.19 38.99 12.42
C GLY A 17 27.25 39.43 11.31
N ALA A 18 27.08 40.74 11.23
CA ALA A 18 26.32 41.50 10.26
C ALA A 18 27.01 41.59 8.88
N ALA A 19 26.19 41.95 7.88
CA ALA A 19 26.48 42.63 6.62
C ALA A 19 27.55 42.05 5.69
N SER A 20 27.16 41.73 4.44
CA SER A 20 27.65 42.48 3.27
C SER A 20 27.00 41.98 1.98
N GLU A 21 26.79 42.94 1.08
CA GLU A 21 26.17 42.87 -0.24
C GLU A 21 26.95 42.02 -1.24
N ALA A 22 26.25 41.50 -2.26
CA ALA A 22 26.45 41.89 -3.66
C ALA A 22 25.67 40.94 -4.57
N SER A 23 24.65 41.49 -5.21
CA SER A 23 24.06 40.94 -6.43
C SER A 23 25.10 40.94 -7.54
N VAL A 24 25.40 39.77 -8.10
CA VAL A 24 25.95 39.65 -9.45
C VAL A 24 25.07 38.70 -10.25
N ALA A 25 24.34 39.28 -11.19
CA ALA A 25 23.65 38.56 -12.24
C ALA A 25 24.68 37.78 -13.06
N GLY A 26 24.62 36.45 -12.96
CA GLY A 26 25.27 35.54 -13.88
C GLY A 26 24.20 34.69 -14.52
N ALA A 27 23.87 34.97 -15.78
CA ALA A 27 23.13 34.07 -16.64
C ALA A 27 24.01 32.84 -16.91
N GLY A 28 24.06 31.93 -15.94
CA GLY A 28 24.62 30.61 -16.13
C GLY A 28 23.60 29.77 -16.87
N ALA A 29 23.95 29.33 -18.07
CA ALA A 29 23.34 28.16 -18.69
C ALA A 29 23.69 26.92 -17.84
N GLY A 30 23.07 26.82 -16.67
CA GLY A 30 23.04 25.61 -15.88
C GLY A 30 22.04 24.69 -16.55
N GLY A 31 22.50 23.54 -17.06
CA GLY A 31 21.60 22.46 -17.43
C GLY A 31 20.68 22.12 -16.24
N PRO A 32 19.49 21.56 -16.50
CA PRO A 32 18.54 21.23 -15.46
C PRO A 32 19.21 20.41 -14.36
N SER A 33 18.98 20.79 -13.10
CA SER A 33 19.49 20.03 -11.97
C SER A 33 18.83 18.64 -11.95
N PRO A 34 19.42 17.62 -11.29
CA PRO A 34 18.80 16.29 -11.21
C PRO A 34 17.40 16.30 -10.58
N SER A 35 17.13 17.27 -9.69
CA SER A 35 15.79 17.49 -9.12
C SER A 35 14.80 17.99 -10.17
N ASP A 36 15.22 18.92 -11.04
CA ASP A 36 14.36 19.46 -12.11
C ASP A 36 14.00 18.38 -13.13
N LEU A 37 14.96 17.50 -13.46
CA LEU A 37 14.71 16.36 -14.34
C LEU A 37 13.70 15.38 -13.73
N THR A 38 13.78 15.14 -12.42
CA THR A 38 12.83 14.26 -11.72
C THR A 38 11.41 14.83 -11.75
N GLU A 39 11.25 16.15 -11.53
CA GLU A 39 9.95 16.80 -11.61
C GLU A 39 9.40 16.82 -13.05
N LEU A 40 10.26 17.00 -14.05
CA LEU A 40 9.88 16.89 -15.46
C LEU A 40 9.35 15.49 -15.78
N MET A 41 10.05 14.43 -15.36
CA MET A 41 9.61 13.05 -15.56
C MET A 41 8.27 12.78 -14.87
N LYS A 42 8.08 13.25 -13.64
CA LYS A 42 6.79 13.14 -12.94
C LYS A 42 5.67 13.85 -13.69
N ALA A 43 5.93 15.04 -14.22
CA ALA A 43 4.96 15.79 -15.01
C ALA A 43 4.60 15.06 -16.31
N GLN A 44 5.57 14.46 -17.00
CA GLN A 44 5.34 13.62 -18.18
C GLN A 44 4.48 12.40 -17.85
N ILE A 45 4.80 11.69 -16.76
CA ILE A 45 4.00 10.55 -16.30
C ILE A 45 2.58 10.98 -15.92
N ALA A 46 2.42 12.08 -15.18
CA ALA A 46 1.13 12.57 -14.70
C ALA A 46 0.22 13.09 -15.82
N SER A 47 0.79 13.60 -16.92
CA SER A 47 0.06 14.05 -18.10
C SER A 47 -0.21 12.96 -19.13
N HIS A 48 0.31 11.74 -18.90
CA HIS A 48 0.20 10.64 -19.86
C HIS A 48 -1.24 10.07 -19.97
N PRO A 49 -1.75 9.73 -21.17
CA PRO A 49 -3.09 9.15 -21.34
C PRO A 49 -3.35 7.87 -20.54
N ARG A 50 -2.28 7.10 -20.26
CA ARG A 50 -2.32 5.85 -19.47
C ARG A 50 -2.18 6.06 -17.96
N TYR A 51 -1.95 7.29 -17.50
CA TYR A 51 -1.80 7.61 -16.07
C TYR A 51 -3.01 7.17 -15.22
N PRO A 52 -4.28 7.34 -15.66
CA PRO A 52 -5.42 6.86 -14.89
C PRO A 52 -5.40 5.35 -14.65
N SER A 53 -5.02 4.56 -15.66
CA SER A 53 -4.88 3.11 -15.55
C SER A 53 -3.77 2.73 -14.58
N LEU A 54 -2.63 3.42 -14.65
CA LEU A 54 -1.51 3.20 -13.75
C LEU A 54 -1.88 3.51 -12.30
N LEU A 55 -2.51 4.65 -12.07
CA LEU A 55 -2.96 5.06 -10.74
C LEU A 55 -4.00 4.10 -10.17
N SER A 56 -4.93 3.61 -11.01
CA SER A 56 -5.91 2.61 -10.61
C SER A 56 -5.24 1.29 -10.18
N ALA A 57 -4.30 0.77 -10.96
CA ALA A 57 -3.55 -0.42 -10.60
C ALA A 57 -2.78 -0.24 -9.28
N TYR A 58 -2.15 0.93 -9.07
CA TYR A 58 -1.46 1.25 -7.84
C TYR A 58 -2.39 1.28 -6.62
N ILE A 59 -3.55 1.93 -6.75
CA ILE A 59 -4.55 2.02 -5.68
C ILE A 59 -5.06 0.61 -5.31
N GLU A 60 -5.34 -0.22 -6.31
CA GLU A 60 -5.79 -1.60 -6.10
C GLU A 60 -4.74 -2.45 -5.37
N CYS A 61 -3.45 -2.27 -5.64
CA CYS A 61 -2.39 -2.87 -4.84
C CYS A 61 -2.42 -2.40 -3.38
N ARG A 62 -2.63 -1.09 -3.15
CA ARG A 62 -2.64 -0.51 -1.80
C ARG A 62 -3.86 -0.86 -0.98
N LYS A 63 -4.94 -1.28 -1.62
CA LYS A 63 -6.14 -1.78 -0.94
C LYS A 63 -5.95 -3.16 -0.31
N VAL A 64 -4.99 -3.96 -0.79
CA VAL A 64 -4.75 -5.31 -0.24
C VAL A 64 -4.30 -5.19 1.22
N GLY A 65 -5.09 -5.77 2.13
CA GLY A 65 -4.86 -5.73 3.57
C GLY A 65 -5.09 -4.36 4.24
N ALA A 66 -5.58 -3.35 3.51
CA ALA A 66 -5.83 -2.03 4.08
C ALA A 66 -7.07 -2.02 4.97
N HIS A 67 -7.03 -1.21 6.03
CA HIS A 67 -8.20 -0.95 6.87
C HIS A 67 -9.32 -0.29 6.05
N PRO A 68 -10.62 -0.51 6.34
CA PRO A 68 -11.73 0.08 5.60
C PRO A 68 -11.64 1.60 5.41
N HIS A 69 -11.19 2.32 6.44
CA HIS A 69 -10.98 3.77 6.36
C HIS A 69 -9.94 4.15 5.29
N VAL A 70 -8.81 3.45 5.22
CA VAL A 70 -7.76 3.70 4.21
C VAL A 70 -8.28 3.35 2.81
N THR A 71 -9.01 2.25 2.67
CA THR A 71 -9.64 1.87 1.41
C THR A 71 -10.59 2.96 0.89
N SER A 72 -11.42 3.53 1.77
CA SER A 72 -12.33 4.63 1.42
C SER A 72 -11.57 5.88 0.96
N LEU A 73 -10.47 6.25 1.62
CA LEU A 73 -9.65 7.40 1.21
C LEU A 73 -9.02 7.16 -0.17
N LEU A 74 -8.54 5.95 -0.43
CA LEU A 74 -7.99 5.58 -1.73
C LEU A 74 -9.03 5.63 -2.86
N GLU A 75 -10.28 5.25 -2.58
CA GLU A 75 -11.39 5.32 -3.52
C GLU A 75 -11.82 6.77 -3.82
N GLU A 76 -11.68 7.67 -2.84
CA GLU A 76 -11.88 9.11 -3.06
C GLU A 76 -10.82 9.69 -4.01
N VAL A 77 -9.54 9.39 -3.79
CA VAL A 77 -8.44 9.81 -4.67
C VAL A 77 -8.66 9.30 -6.11
N SER A 78 -9.14 8.07 -6.27
CA SER A 78 -9.46 7.51 -7.59
C SER A 78 -10.60 8.26 -8.29
N ARG A 79 -11.61 8.69 -7.55
CA ARG A 79 -12.78 9.41 -8.07
C ARG A 79 -12.47 10.86 -8.43
N GLU A 80 -11.65 11.54 -7.65
CA GLU A 80 -11.20 12.92 -7.92
C GLU A 80 -10.34 13.01 -9.18
N ARG A 81 -9.65 11.93 -9.53
CA ARG A 81 -8.75 11.82 -10.69
C ARG A 81 -9.40 11.24 -11.94
N ARG A 82 -10.74 11.23 -12.02
CA ARG A 82 -11.44 10.88 -13.26
C ARG A 82 -11.01 11.87 -14.36
N PRO A 83 -10.65 11.39 -15.55
CA PRO A 83 -10.00 12.22 -16.55
C PRO A 83 -10.96 13.33 -17.01
N ASP A 84 -10.55 14.58 -16.80
CA ASP A 84 -10.81 15.59 -17.82
C ASP A 84 -10.02 15.12 -19.05
N ALA A 85 -10.64 15.03 -20.21
CA ALA A 85 -10.06 14.40 -21.40
C ALA A 85 -8.85 15.21 -21.91
N GLY A 86 -7.70 15.04 -21.26
CA GLY A 86 -6.44 15.65 -21.61
C GLY A 86 -5.92 15.03 -22.91
N ALA A 87 -5.76 15.88 -23.92
CA ALA A 87 -5.22 15.54 -25.23
C ALA A 87 -3.73 15.15 -25.13
N GLY A 88 -3.45 13.92 -24.72
CA GLY A 88 -2.17 13.26 -24.94
C GLY A 88 -2.35 12.21 -26.03
N GLU A 89 -1.48 12.22 -27.04
CA GLU A 89 -1.50 11.22 -28.10
C GLU A 89 -0.61 10.05 -27.70
N ILE A 90 -1.14 8.84 -27.73
CA ILE A 90 -0.37 7.61 -27.51
C ILE A 90 0.61 7.47 -28.69
N GLY A 91 1.87 7.14 -28.43
CA GLY A 91 2.90 6.96 -29.45
C GLY A 91 3.83 8.16 -29.66
N VAL A 92 3.66 9.26 -28.92
CA VAL A 92 4.60 10.40 -28.94
C VAL A 92 5.95 10.01 -28.32
N ASP A 93 5.92 9.17 -27.30
CA ASP A 93 7.09 8.61 -26.64
C ASP A 93 6.87 7.10 -26.41
N PRO A 94 7.34 6.23 -27.34
CA PRO A 94 7.10 4.80 -27.25
C PRO A 94 7.79 4.14 -26.04
N GLU A 95 8.88 4.72 -25.53
CA GLU A 95 9.56 4.22 -24.34
C GLU A 95 8.70 4.49 -23.09
N LEU A 96 8.14 5.70 -23.00
CA LEU A 96 7.20 6.03 -21.93
C LEU A 96 5.90 5.21 -22.03
N ASP A 97 5.38 4.98 -23.24
CA ASP A 97 4.23 4.11 -23.47
C ASP A 97 4.47 2.70 -22.93
N GLU A 98 5.61 2.10 -23.27
CA GLU A 98 6.02 0.78 -22.81
C GLU A 98 6.20 0.75 -21.30
N PHE A 99 6.85 1.77 -20.73
CA PHE A 99 7.01 1.91 -19.28
C PHE A 99 5.67 1.93 -18.56
N MET A 100 4.72 2.75 -19.03
CA MET A 100 3.39 2.87 -18.41
C MET A 100 2.65 1.53 -18.41
N ASP A 101 2.71 0.77 -19.50
CA ASP A 101 2.10 -0.54 -19.60
C ASP A 101 2.82 -1.60 -18.77
N ALA A 102 4.15 -1.63 -18.82
CA ALA A 102 4.97 -2.58 -18.08
C ALA A 102 4.77 -2.40 -16.57
N TYR A 103 4.72 -1.16 -16.10
CA TYR A 103 4.54 -0.88 -14.68
C TYR A 103 3.11 -1.21 -14.21
N CYS A 104 2.09 -0.98 -15.04
CA CYS A 104 0.73 -1.50 -14.78
C CYS A 104 0.73 -3.03 -14.59
N ARG A 105 1.39 -3.78 -15.50
CA ARG A 105 1.47 -5.24 -15.40
C ARG A 105 2.17 -5.70 -14.13
N VAL A 106 3.27 -5.04 -13.75
CA VAL A 106 3.99 -5.32 -12.50
C VAL A 106 3.08 -5.10 -11.29
N LEU A 107 2.32 -4.00 -11.26
CA LEU A 107 1.38 -3.71 -10.17
C LEU A 107 0.28 -4.78 -10.09
N VAL A 108 -0.36 -5.15 -11.20
CA VAL A 108 -1.39 -6.20 -11.21
C VAL A 108 -0.86 -7.51 -10.64
N ARG A 109 0.31 -7.95 -11.10
CA ARG A 109 0.95 -9.16 -10.58
C ARG A 109 1.29 -9.03 -9.09
N TYR A 110 1.80 -7.87 -8.68
CA TYR A 110 2.13 -7.62 -7.29
C TYR A 110 0.89 -7.66 -6.39
N LYS A 111 -0.26 -7.15 -6.84
CA LYS A 111 -1.54 -7.30 -6.15
C LYS A 111 -1.89 -8.77 -5.93
N GLU A 112 -1.81 -9.59 -6.97
CA GLU A 112 -2.11 -11.04 -6.88
C GLU A 112 -1.19 -11.74 -5.86
N GLU A 113 0.11 -11.45 -5.92
CA GLU A 113 1.11 -11.97 -4.99
C GLU A 113 0.86 -11.50 -3.54
N LEU A 114 0.40 -10.25 -3.35
CA LEU A 114 0.02 -9.72 -2.05
C LEU A 114 -1.28 -10.32 -1.52
N THR A 115 -2.27 -10.60 -2.37
CA THR A 115 -3.57 -11.15 -1.96
C THR A 115 -3.45 -12.59 -1.48
N ARG A 116 -2.60 -13.38 -2.14
CA ARG A 116 -2.39 -14.80 -1.85
C ARG A 116 -2.18 -15.13 -0.36
N PRO A 117 -1.25 -14.53 0.40
CA PRO A 117 -1.07 -14.85 1.82
C PRO A 117 -2.31 -14.55 2.69
N PHE A 118 -3.13 -13.56 2.32
CA PHE A 118 -4.38 -13.29 3.05
C PHE A 118 -5.41 -14.38 2.81
N ASP A 119 -5.56 -14.82 1.56
CA ASP A 119 -6.49 -15.90 1.21
C ASP A 119 -6.08 -17.23 1.85
N GLU A 120 -4.77 -17.55 1.81
CA GLU A 120 -4.20 -18.73 2.45
C GLU A 120 -4.45 -18.71 3.97
N ALA A 121 -4.23 -17.57 4.63
CA ALA A 121 -4.49 -17.40 6.06
C ALA A 121 -5.99 -17.50 6.40
N ALA A 122 -6.86 -16.86 5.62
CA ALA A 122 -8.31 -16.91 5.81
C ALA A 122 -8.84 -18.36 5.68
N SER A 123 -8.35 -19.09 4.68
CA SER A 123 -8.65 -20.52 4.49
C SER A 123 -8.16 -21.36 5.66
N PHE A 124 -6.91 -21.14 6.11
CA PHE A 124 -6.35 -21.86 7.26
C PHE A 124 -7.18 -21.63 8.54
N LEU A 125 -7.51 -20.37 8.85
CA LEU A 125 -8.31 -20.03 10.03
C LEU A 125 -9.73 -20.61 9.95
N SER A 126 -10.35 -20.58 8.78
CA SER A 126 -11.67 -21.17 8.56
C SER A 126 -11.66 -22.69 8.79
N SER A 127 -10.59 -23.36 8.35
CA SER A 127 -10.39 -24.81 8.60
C SER A 127 -10.25 -25.13 10.08
N ILE A 128 -9.44 -24.36 10.82
CA ILE A 128 -9.29 -24.53 12.27
C ILE A 128 -10.60 -24.25 13.00
N GLN A 129 -11.32 -23.20 12.61
CA GLN A 129 -12.63 -22.87 13.18
C GLN A 129 -13.63 -24.01 13.01
N ALA A 130 -13.68 -24.64 11.83
CA ALA A 130 -14.56 -25.78 11.57
C ALA A 130 -14.22 -26.97 12.49
N GLN A 131 -12.95 -27.34 12.59
CA GLN A 131 -12.50 -28.43 13.48
C GLN A 131 -12.85 -28.18 14.95
N LEU A 132 -12.69 -26.94 15.43
CA LEU A 132 -13.07 -26.57 16.79
C LEU A 132 -14.59 -26.64 17.00
N SER A 133 -15.38 -26.21 16.01
CA SER A 133 -16.85 -26.26 16.10
C SER A 133 -17.41 -27.68 16.16
N ASP A 134 -16.79 -28.63 15.45
CA ASP A 134 -17.16 -30.04 15.46
C ASP A 134 -16.90 -30.67 16.83
N LEU A 135 -15.75 -30.37 17.45
CA LEU A 135 -15.40 -30.84 18.79
C LEU A 135 -16.40 -30.33 19.85
N CYS A 136 -16.79 -29.05 19.76
CA CYS A 136 -17.79 -28.49 20.67
C CYS A 136 -19.19 -29.08 20.46
N SER A 137 -19.54 -29.46 19.23
CA SER A 137 -20.86 -30.02 18.90
C SER A 137 -20.97 -31.52 19.22
N GLY A 138 -19.87 -32.27 19.17
CA GLY A 138 -19.82 -33.70 19.50
C GLY A 138 -19.84 -34.03 21.01
N GLY A 139 -19.77 -33.02 21.89
CA GLY A 139 -19.71 -33.19 23.34
C GLY A 139 -21.02 -33.51 24.05
N SER A 140 -22.17 -33.53 23.35
CA SER A 140 -23.44 -33.96 23.95
C SER A 140 -23.60 -35.48 23.88
N SER A 141 -22.70 -36.21 24.54
CA SER A 141 -22.95 -37.63 24.86
C SER A 141 -23.70 -37.67 26.19
N PRO A 142 -24.99 -38.08 26.24
CA PRO A 142 -25.71 -38.19 27.49
C PRO A 142 -25.01 -39.22 28.37
N ALA A 143 -24.56 -38.77 29.54
CA ALA A 143 -23.98 -39.61 30.57
C ALA A 143 -24.91 -40.79 30.85
N ALA A 144 -24.51 -41.99 30.41
CA ALA A 144 -25.13 -43.22 30.86
C ALA A 144 -24.78 -43.40 32.34
N THR A 145 -25.70 -42.98 33.22
CA THR A 145 -25.67 -43.30 34.64
C THR A 145 -25.79 -44.82 34.79
N ALA A 146 -24.67 -45.53 34.86
CA ALA A 146 -24.63 -46.91 35.31
C ALA A 146 -24.66 -46.91 36.84
N THR A 147 -25.86 -46.88 37.41
CA THR A 147 -26.16 -47.25 38.79
C THR A 147 -25.81 -48.74 38.98
N HIS A 148 -24.63 -49.04 39.53
CA HIS A 148 -24.35 -50.37 40.09
C HIS A 148 -24.75 -50.37 41.56
N SER A 149 -26.03 -50.64 41.81
CA SER A 149 -26.52 -51.10 43.11
C SER A 149 -26.49 -52.63 43.11
N GLY A 150 -25.78 -53.24 44.06
CA GLY A 150 -25.84 -54.67 44.32
C GLY A 150 -24.58 -55.16 45.03
N GLU A 151 -24.62 -56.05 46.02
CA GLU A 151 -25.65 -56.50 46.96
C GLU A 151 -24.83 -57.17 48.08
N GLU A 152 -25.11 -56.84 49.32
CA GLU A 152 -24.59 -57.44 50.54
C GLU A 152 -24.88 -58.95 50.57
N ARG A 153 -23.87 -59.83 50.68
CA ARG A 153 -24.02 -61.18 51.26
C ARG A 153 -22.76 -61.63 52.02
N LYS A 154 -22.88 -61.49 53.34
CA LYS A 154 -22.42 -62.33 54.46
C LYS A 154 -21.27 -63.31 54.25
#